data_AF-A0A9D3MTD3-F1
#
_entry.id   AF-A0A9D3MTD3-F1
#
_cell.length_a   1.000
_cell.length_b   1.000
_cell.length_c   1.000
_cell.angle_alpha   90.00
_cell.angle_beta   90.00
_cell.angle_gamma   90.00
#
_symmetry.space_group_name_H-M   'P 1'
#
loop_
_entity.id
_entity.type
_entity.pdbx_description
1 polymer ?
#
loop_
_entity_poly.entity_id
_entity_poly.type
_entity_poly.pdbx_seq_one_letter_code
_entity_poly.pdbx_strand_id
1 'polypeptide(L)'
;MNNTRFNYPHEMESREDGFVNELEDRVRFLTDENVQLRDKNERLFNRLGSLQSKLGQLAGSKTDLSSKLVNCEEEKLKMAKDLIDVQIHTNKMREQYEAETFELKNKILFQENQLMEMEMERDRLHRDIQHTRGRLQVADKSYKELVDEYITLKSNYLVLSESHEKEVCRNEELSAELLSLANAQDSLLRQQENQARSQAVYGETAHELERVRALVSRMSQHRARSEELAASEQERKAVERSILGNQDQIKEELERMKKSYEEQQRRLEEKVVAMGKEQQENKRAIRSTQHKLAEQSAALLSSKSQLKEVEVENSRLQMQVKELNEEYRARLVRYLTDLAEYVDGLSDGQGAQRPPERAQMKNFVDSMLQDVRASYRSREEQLSSAARAYKKRLQKLVKTHEALLIAYRMQREQILALGERGLDPGPPEAHFGLTDSELQVEQSRELQRLREDKARLESQLRDALEQVQHSTEERPLMHQKNVRSHPVQSVSFQESRNSGKITEDGWSDIRKQLREFTHSTQEEQERERAQLITRATVAEEQALELQDYVDKHLGRYKQEVTRLRRLLRTEAGRAHSAQTPEPRALRRSKKTPSYEI
;
A
#
# COMPACT_ATOMS: atom_id res chain seq x y z
N MET A 1 2.15 79.62 -147.68
CA MET A 1 1.30 80.65 -148.32
C MET A 1 0.02 79.97 -148.81
N ASN A 2 -1.13 80.62 -148.59
CA ASN A 2 -2.45 80.54 -149.26
C ASN A 2 -2.85 79.25 -150.04
N ASN A 3 -3.94 78.55 -149.62
CA ASN A 3 -5.37 78.78 -149.99
C ASN A 3 -5.72 77.99 -151.30
N THR A 4 -6.83 77.25 -151.48
CA THR A 4 -8.23 77.49 -151.04
C THR A 4 -9.09 76.19 -151.08
N ARG A 5 -10.22 76.17 -150.34
CA ARG A 5 -11.30 75.14 -150.25
C ARG A 5 -11.88 74.62 -151.59
N PHE A 6 -12.45 73.40 -151.59
CA PHE A 6 -13.92 73.14 -151.70
C PHE A 6 -14.32 71.69 -151.25
N ASN A 7 -15.63 71.37 -151.24
CA ASN A 7 -16.30 70.36 -150.38
C ASN A 7 -16.29 68.87 -150.81
N TYR A 8 -16.63 68.00 -149.83
CA TYR A 8 -16.80 66.53 -149.82
C TYR A 8 -17.94 65.94 -150.70
N PRO A 9 -17.97 64.59 -150.85
CA PRO A 9 -19.11 63.83 -150.27
C PRO A 9 -18.80 62.45 -149.62
N HIS A 10 -18.97 62.37 -148.30
CA HIS A 10 -19.80 61.42 -147.51
C HIS A 10 -19.90 59.87 -147.68
N GLU A 11 -19.22 59.18 -148.61
CA GLU A 11 -19.47 57.70 -148.76
C GLU A 11 -18.39 56.75 -148.20
N MET A 12 -17.30 57.27 -147.62
CA MET A 12 -16.24 56.43 -147.00
C MET A 12 -16.36 56.26 -145.48
N GLU A 13 -17.08 57.16 -144.79
CA GLU A 13 -17.33 57.04 -143.34
C GLU A 13 -18.08 55.72 -143.03
N SER A 14 -19.15 55.42 -143.76
CA SER A 14 -20.06 54.30 -143.46
C SER A 14 -19.47 52.88 -143.48
N ARG A 15 -18.27 52.67 -144.06
CA ARG A 15 -17.59 51.36 -144.04
C ARG A 15 -16.50 51.26 -142.99
N GLU A 16 -15.77 52.34 -142.73
CA GLU A 16 -14.88 52.41 -141.58
C GLU A 16 -15.70 52.39 -140.28
N ASP A 17 -16.80 53.15 -140.23
CA ASP A 17 -17.82 53.08 -139.16
C ASP A 17 -18.36 51.65 -138.98
N GLY A 18 -18.54 50.88 -140.05
CA GLY A 18 -19.00 49.49 -139.95
C GLY A 18 -18.01 48.58 -139.21
N PHE A 19 -16.73 48.64 -139.58
CA PHE A 19 -15.67 47.84 -138.95
C PHE A 19 -15.31 48.35 -137.55
N VAL A 20 -15.38 49.68 -137.34
CA VAL A 20 -15.26 50.31 -136.02
C VAL A 20 -16.41 49.90 -135.11
N ASN A 21 -17.66 49.86 -135.60
CA ASN A 21 -18.79 49.35 -134.82
C ASN A 21 -18.64 47.87 -134.46
N GLU A 22 -18.16 47.00 -135.37
CA GLU A 22 -17.88 45.58 -135.04
C GLU A 22 -16.77 45.44 -133.98
N LEU A 23 -15.71 46.27 -134.06
CA LEU A 23 -14.64 46.33 -133.06
C LEU A 23 -15.14 46.87 -131.72
N GLU A 24 -15.96 47.92 -131.73
CA GLU A 24 -16.60 48.47 -130.54
C GLU A 24 -17.53 47.46 -129.88
N ASP A 25 -18.39 46.78 -130.64
CA ASP A 25 -19.27 45.74 -130.12
C ASP A 25 -18.48 44.54 -129.60
N ARG A 26 -17.35 44.19 -130.23
CA ARG A 26 -16.44 43.16 -129.70
C ARG A 26 -15.76 43.60 -128.42
N VAL A 27 -15.36 44.87 -128.30
CA VAL A 27 -14.79 45.44 -127.07
C VAL A 27 -15.84 45.53 -125.98
N ARG A 28 -17.08 45.96 -126.28
CA ARG A 28 -18.23 45.96 -125.36
C ARG A 28 -18.48 44.54 -124.84
N PHE A 29 -18.59 43.54 -125.72
CA PHE A 29 -18.75 42.14 -125.35
C PHE A 29 -17.62 41.63 -124.44
N LEU A 30 -16.35 41.90 -124.78
CA LEU A 30 -15.21 41.49 -123.95
C LEU A 30 -15.14 42.25 -122.63
N THR A 31 -15.66 43.48 -122.57
CA THR A 31 -15.76 44.28 -121.33
C THR A 31 -16.86 43.72 -120.43
N ASP A 32 -18.04 43.42 -120.97
CA ASP A 32 -19.15 42.78 -120.27
C ASP A 32 -18.76 41.38 -119.78
N GLU A 33 -18.05 40.59 -120.59
CA GLU A 33 -17.49 39.30 -120.19
C GLU A 33 -16.46 39.46 -119.05
N ASN A 34 -15.58 40.45 -119.12
CA ASN A 34 -14.65 40.76 -118.02
C ASN A 34 -15.36 41.21 -116.74
N VAL A 35 -16.43 42.01 -116.83
CA VAL A 35 -17.27 42.38 -115.69
C VAL A 35 -17.93 41.13 -115.10
N GLN A 36 -18.54 40.28 -115.92
CA GLN A 36 -19.11 39.01 -115.45
C GLN A 36 -18.07 38.08 -114.82
N LEU A 37 -16.84 38.04 -115.33
CA LEU A 37 -15.74 37.26 -114.74
C LEU A 37 -15.24 37.86 -113.42
N ARG A 38 -15.21 39.19 -113.28
CA ARG A 38 -14.92 39.89 -112.02
C ARG A 38 -16.00 39.60 -110.98
N ASP A 39 -17.27 39.74 -111.33
CA ASP A 39 -18.42 39.36 -110.48
C ASP A 39 -18.35 37.89 -110.02
N LYS A 40 -18.04 36.97 -110.94
CA LYS A 40 -17.87 35.54 -110.63
C LYS A 40 -16.71 35.33 -109.67
N ASN A 41 -15.56 35.97 -109.91
CA ASN A 41 -14.40 35.89 -109.03
C ASN A 41 -14.67 36.50 -107.64
N GLU A 42 -15.35 37.64 -107.55
CA GLU A 42 -15.73 38.25 -106.27
C GLU A 42 -16.68 37.35 -105.48
N ARG A 43 -17.68 36.73 -106.13
CA ARG A 43 -18.53 35.71 -105.51
C ARG A 43 -17.72 34.49 -105.04
N LEU A 44 -16.70 34.07 -105.78
CA LEU A 44 -15.80 32.98 -105.38
C LEU A 44 -14.91 33.37 -104.19
N PHE A 45 -14.34 34.59 -104.16
CA PHE A 45 -13.57 35.09 -103.03
C PHE A 45 -14.42 35.24 -101.76
N ASN A 46 -15.62 35.81 -101.87
CA ASN A 46 -16.57 35.91 -100.76
C ASN A 46 -16.98 34.51 -100.26
N ARG A 47 -17.18 33.54 -101.16
CA ARG A 47 -17.45 32.15 -100.79
C ARG A 47 -16.25 31.48 -100.13
N LEU A 48 -15.03 31.70 -100.62
CA LEU A 48 -13.78 31.19 -100.02
C LEU A 48 -13.57 31.77 -98.62
N GLY A 49 -13.74 33.08 -98.44
CA GLY A 49 -13.70 33.73 -97.12
C GLY A 49 -14.76 33.18 -96.16
N SER A 50 -15.98 32.91 -96.65
CA SER A 50 -17.03 32.26 -95.83
C SER A 50 -16.66 30.83 -95.42
N LEU A 51 -15.98 30.07 -96.29
CA LEU A 51 -15.50 28.71 -95.98
C LEU A 51 -14.31 28.74 -95.03
N GLN A 52 -13.37 29.68 -95.21
CA GLN A 52 -12.23 29.87 -94.31
C GLN A 52 -12.69 30.31 -92.91
N SER A 53 -13.67 31.21 -92.81
CA SER A 53 -14.29 31.61 -91.55
C SER A 53 -14.98 30.43 -90.85
N LYS A 54 -15.78 29.64 -91.58
CA LYS A 54 -16.39 28.39 -91.06
C LYS A 54 -15.35 27.36 -90.62
N LEU A 55 -14.24 27.22 -91.36
CA LEU A 55 -13.14 26.33 -90.99
C LEU A 55 -12.43 26.81 -89.72
N GLY A 56 -12.22 28.12 -89.56
CA GLY A 56 -11.69 28.71 -88.33
C GLY A 56 -12.60 28.49 -87.12
N GLN A 57 -13.92 28.70 -87.29
CA GLN A 57 -14.93 28.39 -86.26
C GLN A 57 -14.96 26.90 -85.91
N LEU A 58 -14.82 26.01 -86.90
CA LEU A 58 -14.82 24.56 -86.69
C LEU A 58 -13.51 24.06 -86.06
N ALA A 59 -12.38 24.71 -86.34
CA ALA A 59 -11.12 24.48 -85.64
C ALA A 59 -11.21 24.92 -84.18
N GLY A 60 -11.75 26.12 -83.91
CA GLY A 60 -11.97 26.65 -82.56
C GLY A 60 -12.92 25.77 -81.74
N SER A 61 -14.06 25.39 -82.30
CA SER A 61 -15.00 24.49 -81.59
C SER A 61 -14.43 23.09 -81.37
N LYS A 62 -13.59 22.57 -82.29
CA LYS A 62 -12.84 21.33 -82.07
C LYS A 62 -11.84 21.46 -80.91
N THR A 63 -11.10 22.56 -80.80
CA THR A 63 -10.19 22.79 -79.67
C THR A 63 -10.94 22.97 -78.36
N ASP A 64 -12.08 23.67 -78.36
CA ASP A 64 -12.93 23.86 -77.17
C ASP A 64 -13.58 22.56 -76.69
N LEU A 65 -13.97 21.68 -77.61
CA LEU A 65 -14.48 20.34 -77.26
C LEU A 65 -13.36 19.45 -76.73
N SER A 66 -12.16 19.54 -77.30
CA SER A 66 -10.99 18.79 -76.83
C SER A 66 -10.55 19.23 -75.43
N SER A 67 -10.54 20.53 -75.13
CA SER A 67 -10.18 21.02 -73.79
C SER A 67 -11.24 20.66 -72.75
N LYS A 68 -12.54 20.77 -73.09
CA LYS A 68 -13.62 20.29 -72.22
C LYS A 68 -13.52 18.80 -71.94
N LEU A 69 -13.18 17.97 -72.93
CA LEU A 69 -12.99 16.53 -72.72
C LEU A 69 -11.85 16.25 -71.75
N VAL A 70 -10.68 16.88 -71.94
CA VAL A 70 -9.54 16.76 -71.02
C VAL A 70 -9.92 17.17 -69.60
N ASN A 71 -10.57 18.32 -69.41
CA ASN A 71 -11.01 18.77 -68.09
C ASN A 71 -11.98 17.77 -67.45
N CYS A 72 -12.94 17.20 -68.21
CA CYS A 72 -13.85 16.18 -67.70
C CYS A 72 -13.15 14.84 -67.37
N GLU A 73 -12.04 14.52 -68.02
CA GLU A 73 -11.21 13.35 -67.68
C GLU A 73 -10.37 13.61 -66.42
N GLU A 74 -9.78 14.81 -66.29
CA GLU A 74 -9.08 15.25 -65.07
C GLU A 74 -10.03 15.28 -63.85
N GLU A 75 -11.24 15.81 -64.01
CA GLU A 75 -12.28 15.79 -62.95
C GLU A 75 -12.67 14.37 -62.55
N LYS A 76 -12.83 13.44 -63.51
CA LYS A 76 -13.10 12.02 -63.21
C LYS A 76 -11.95 11.37 -62.47
N LEU A 77 -10.71 11.62 -62.87
CA LEU A 77 -9.52 11.11 -62.19
C LEU A 77 -9.39 11.68 -60.77
N LYS A 78 -9.74 12.96 -60.58
CA LYS A 78 -9.81 13.58 -59.26
C LYS A 78 -10.88 12.93 -58.38
N MET A 79 -12.12 12.77 -58.87
CA MET A 79 -13.19 12.08 -58.12
C MET A 79 -12.82 10.62 -57.80
N ALA A 80 -12.19 9.91 -58.74
CA ALA A 80 -11.74 8.54 -58.52
C ALA A 80 -10.63 8.46 -57.45
N LYS A 81 -9.69 9.42 -57.46
CA LYS A 81 -8.68 9.55 -56.40
C LYS A 81 -9.33 9.86 -55.05
N ASP A 82 -10.19 10.85 -54.97
CA ASP A 82 -10.88 11.26 -53.74
C ASP A 82 -11.70 10.09 -53.15
N LEU A 83 -12.34 9.27 -54.00
CA LEU A 83 -13.02 8.03 -53.59
C LEU A 83 -12.05 6.98 -53.01
N ILE A 84 -10.88 6.79 -53.62
CA ILE A 84 -9.84 5.87 -53.10
C ILE A 84 -9.28 6.38 -51.77
N ASP A 85 -9.02 7.69 -51.65
CA ASP A 85 -8.53 8.31 -50.42
C ASP A 85 -9.56 8.13 -49.28
N VAL A 86 -10.86 8.29 -49.57
CA VAL A 86 -11.96 7.96 -48.63
C VAL A 86 -11.96 6.47 -48.27
N GLN A 87 -11.87 5.55 -49.23
CA GLN A 87 -11.83 4.10 -48.96
C GLN A 87 -10.61 3.70 -48.10
N ILE A 88 -9.45 4.30 -48.35
CA ILE A 88 -8.25 4.11 -47.52
C ILE A 88 -8.50 4.63 -46.10
N HIS A 89 -9.12 5.80 -45.96
CA HIS A 89 -9.45 6.34 -44.64
C HIS A 89 -10.47 5.46 -43.89
N THR A 90 -11.54 5.02 -44.53
CA THR A 90 -12.52 4.08 -43.96
C THR A 90 -11.87 2.76 -43.53
N ASN A 91 -10.97 2.19 -44.35
CA ASN A 91 -10.25 0.97 -43.97
C ASN A 91 -9.31 1.20 -42.76
N LYS A 92 -8.61 2.33 -42.70
CA LYS A 92 -7.79 2.71 -41.53
C LYS A 92 -8.61 2.88 -40.25
N MET A 93 -9.77 3.55 -40.33
CA MET A 93 -10.68 3.65 -39.19
C MET A 93 -11.18 2.27 -38.74
N ARG A 94 -11.53 1.38 -39.68
CA ARG A 94 -11.93 0.00 -39.35
C ARG A 94 -10.80 -0.77 -38.66
N GLU A 95 -9.56 -0.68 -39.17
CA GLU A 95 -8.38 -1.31 -38.56
C GLU A 95 -8.13 -0.81 -37.13
N GLN A 96 -8.31 0.51 -36.90
CA GLN A 96 -8.24 1.10 -35.55
C GLN A 96 -9.33 0.55 -34.63
N TYR A 97 -10.59 0.52 -35.07
CA TYR A 97 -11.69 -0.06 -34.28
C TYR A 97 -11.50 -1.55 -33.98
N GLU A 98 -10.98 -2.33 -34.94
CA GLU A 98 -10.63 -3.73 -34.73
C GLU A 98 -9.52 -3.87 -33.67
N ALA A 99 -8.44 -3.09 -33.77
CA ALA A 99 -7.35 -3.07 -32.79
C ALA A 99 -7.82 -2.66 -31.39
N GLU A 100 -8.60 -1.59 -31.27
CA GLU A 100 -9.22 -1.15 -30.01
C GLU A 100 -10.14 -2.24 -29.43
N THR A 101 -10.92 -2.92 -30.27
CA THR A 101 -11.78 -4.04 -29.84
C THR A 101 -10.95 -5.20 -29.29
N PHE A 102 -9.82 -5.54 -29.91
CA PHE A 102 -8.90 -6.55 -29.38
C PHE A 102 -8.26 -6.11 -28.06
N GLU A 103 -7.83 -4.84 -27.93
CA GLU A 103 -7.31 -4.32 -26.66
C GLU A 103 -8.36 -4.34 -25.55
N LEU A 104 -9.60 -3.89 -25.82
CA LEU A 104 -10.69 -3.91 -24.86
C LEU A 104 -11.03 -5.34 -24.43
N LYS A 105 -11.07 -6.29 -25.37
CA LYS A 105 -11.28 -7.71 -25.06
C LYS A 105 -10.17 -8.28 -24.17
N ASN A 106 -8.91 -7.91 -24.41
CA ASN A 106 -7.79 -8.31 -23.55
C ASN A 106 -7.88 -7.67 -22.15
N LYS A 107 -8.31 -6.40 -22.05
CA LYS A 107 -8.56 -5.72 -20.77
C LYS A 107 -9.69 -6.38 -19.98
N ILE A 108 -10.79 -6.76 -20.65
CA ILE A 108 -11.90 -7.51 -20.05
C ILE A 108 -11.43 -8.86 -19.51
N LEU A 109 -10.75 -9.68 -20.32
CA LEU A 109 -10.23 -10.98 -19.88
C LEU A 109 -9.27 -10.87 -18.69
N PHE A 110 -8.44 -9.82 -18.64
CA PHE A 110 -7.56 -9.54 -17.51
C PHE A 110 -8.35 -9.17 -16.24
N GLN A 111 -9.40 -8.36 -16.37
CA GLN A 111 -10.30 -8.00 -15.27
C GLN A 111 -11.13 -9.19 -14.79
N GLU A 112 -11.61 -10.06 -15.68
CA GLU A 112 -12.32 -11.30 -15.34
C GLU A 112 -11.43 -12.26 -14.54
N ASN A 113 -10.15 -12.42 -14.95
CA ASN A 113 -9.18 -13.21 -14.20
C ASN A 113 -8.91 -12.63 -12.80
N GLN A 114 -8.72 -11.30 -12.67
CA GLN A 114 -8.56 -10.66 -11.36
C GLN A 114 -9.81 -10.80 -10.48
N LEU A 115 -11.01 -10.68 -11.05
CA LEU A 115 -12.25 -10.92 -10.32
C LEU A 115 -12.31 -12.36 -9.80
N MET A 116 -12.01 -13.35 -10.64
CA MET A 116 -11.95 -14.75 -10.22
C MET A 116 -10.93 -15.01 -9.10
N GLU A 117 -9.74 -14.39 -9.17
CA GLU A 117 -8.73 -14.44 -8.09
C GLU A 117 -9.29 -13.86 -6.77
N MET A 118 -9.90 -12.67 -6.82
CA MET A 118 -10.52 -12.03 -5.66
C MET A 118 -11.71 -12.82 -5.09
N GLU A 119 -12.49 -13.50 -5.93
CA GLU A 119 -13.58 -14.38 -5.49
C GLU A 119 -13.04 -15.64 -4.78
N MET A 120 -11.97 -16.24 -5.28
CA MET A 120 -11.31 -17.37 -4.59
C MET A 120 -10.72 -16.95 -3.24
N GLU A 121 -10.13 -15.76 -3.14
CA GLU A 121 -9.65 -15.21 -1.86
C GLU A 121 -10.80 -14.92 -0.89
N ARG A 122 -11.88 -14.29 -1.35
CA ARG A 122 -13.13 -14.09 -0.58
C ARG A 122 -13.63 -15.41 -0.01
N ASP A 123 -13.71 -16.45 -0.83
CA ASP A 123 -14.27 -17.76 -0.43
C ASP A 123 -13.31 -18.55 0.47
N ARG A 124 -12.00 -18.30 0.39
CA ARG A 124 -11.02 -18.76 1.39
C ARG A 124 -11.22 -18.06 2.73
N LEU A 125 -11.24 -16.73 2.75
CA LEU A 125 -11.46 -15.95 3.97
C LEU A 125 -12.81 -16.27 4.62
N HIS A 126 -13.85 -16.50 3.83
CA HIS A 126 -15.17 -16.91 4.34
C HIS A 126 -15.11 -18.26 5.07
N ARG A 127 -14.39 -19.24 4.54
CA ARG A 127 -14.15 -20.54 5.20
C ARG A 127 -13.34 -20.38 6.49
N ASP A 128 -12.31 -19.53 6.48
CA ASP A 128 -11.49 -19.27 7.67
C ASP A 128 -12.31 -18.55 8.78
N ILE A 129 -13.21 -17.64 8.41
CA ILE A 129 -14.18 -16.99 9.32
C ILE A 129 -15.16 -18.03 9.89
N GLN A 130 -15.72 -18.92 9.06
CA GLN A 130 -16.61 -19.99 9.54
C GLN A 130 -15.89 -20.94 10.50
N HIS A 131 -14.66 -21.36 10.18
CA HIS A 131 -13.85 -22.24 11.02
C HIS A 131 -13.49 -21.59 12.36
N THR A 132 -13.03 -20.34 12.36
CA THR A 132 -12.70 -19.60 13.60
C THR A 132 -13.95 -19.35 14.46
N ARG A 133 -15.09 -19.01 13.84
CA ARG A 133 -16.39 -18.90 14.52
C ARG A 133 -16.84 -20.23 15.15
N GLY A 134 -16.64 -21.35 14.46
CA GLY A 134 -16.92 -22.69 14.99
C GLY A 134 -16.06 -23.01 16.21
N ARG A 135 -14.74 -22.73 16.15
CA ARG A 135 -13.82 -22.88 17.29
C ARG A 135 -14.21 -22.00 18.48
N LEU A 136 -14.59 -20.76 18.24
CA LEU A 136 -15.08 -19.85 19.29
C LEU A 136 -16.35 -20.40 19.95
N GLN A 137 -17.31 -20.89 19.16
CA GLN A 137 -18.55 -21.46 19.71
C GLN A 137 -18.31 -22.73 20.56
N VAL A 138 -17.28 -23.53 20.23
CA VAL A 138 -16.87 -24.67 21.06
C VAL A 138 -16.22 -24.18 22.37
N ALA A 139 -15.35 -23.17 22.31
CA ALA A 139 -14.77 -22.58 23.52
C ALA A 139 -15.84 -21.97 24.44
N ASP A 140 -16.80 -21.23 23.89
CA ASP A 140 -17.93 -20.64 24.62
C ASP A 140 -18.81 -21.70 25.32
N LYS A 141 -18.97 -22.90 24.72
CA LYS A 141 -19.65 -24.02 25.37
C LYS A 141 -18.83 -24.57 26.54
N SER A 142 -17.55 -24.86 26.32
CA SER A 142 -16.67 -25.36 27.39
C SER A 142 -16.53 -24.38 28.56
N TYR A 143 -16.58 -23.07 28.29
CA TYR A 143 -16.59 -22.06 29.35
C TYR A 143 -17.89 -22.08 30.16
N LYS A 144 -19.05 -22.28 29.52
CA LYS A 144 -20.34 -22.42 30.23
C LYS A 144 -20.36 -23.70 31.07
N GLU A 145 -19.94 -24.82 30.50
CA GLU A 145 -19.81 -26.10 31.20
C GLU A 145 -18.92 -25.96 32.45
N LEU A 146 -17.74 -25.31 32.32
CA LEU A 146 -16.84 -25.05 33.45
C LEU A 146 -17.43 -24.08 34.50
N VAL A 147 -18.24 -23.10 34.09
CA VAL A 147 -18.96 -22.21 35.02
C VAL A 147 -20.03 -22.98 35.78
N ASP A 148 -20.78 -23.86 35.12
CA ASP A 148 -21.79 -24.71 35.77
C ASP A 148 -21.14 -25.71 36.74
N GLU A 149 -20.01 -26.34 36.35
CA GLU A 149 -19.17 -27.15 37.23
C GLU A 149 -18.69 -26.35 38.45
N TYR A 150 -18.19 -25.12 38.26
CA TYR A 150 -17.77 -24.27 39.37
C TYR A 150 -18.92 -23.89 40.32
N ILE A 151 -20.13 -23.64 39.78
CA ILE A 151 -21.33 -23.36 40.58
C ILE A 151 -21.71 -24.58 41.42
N THR A 152 -21.76 -25.78 40.82
CA THR A 152 -22.07 -27.02 41.56
C THR A 152 -21.02 -27.33 42.61
N LEU A 153 -19.73 -27.19 42.29
CA LEU A 153 -18.62 -27.39 43.23
C LEU A 153 -18.68 -26.40 44.40
N LYS A 154 -18.96 -25.12 44.13
CA LYS A 154 -19.16 -24.10 45.18
C LYS A 154 -20.35 -24.42 46.08
N SER A 155 -21.46 -24.91 45.50
CA SER A 155 -22.62 -25.35 46.28
C SER A 155 -22.28 -26.55 47.18
N ASN A 156 -21.52 -27.52 46.68
CA ASN A 156 -21.05 -28.67 47.45
C ASN A 156 -20.12 -28.25 48.61
N TYR A 157 -19.20 -27.31 48.38
CA TYR A 157 -18.35 -26.77 49.45
C TYR A 157 -19.13 -26.01 50.52
N LEU A 158 -20.18 -25.28 50.16
CA LEU A 158 -21.05 -24.61 51.14
C LEU A 158 -21.78 -25.62 52.02
N VAL A 159 -22.40 -26.65 51.43
CA VAL A 159 -23.07 -27.73 52.18
C VAL A 159 -22.06 -28.49 53.06
N LEU A 160 -20.84 -28.73 52.58
CA LEU A 160 -19.78 -29.36 53.37
C LEU A 160 -19.36 -28.47 54.56
N SER A 161 -19.20 -27.15 54.37
CA SER A 161 -18.92 -26.20 55.45
C SER A 161 -20.00 -26.24 56.53
N GLU A 162 -21.28 -26.14 56.13
CA GLU A 162 -22.39 -26.24 57.08
C GLU A 162 -22.41 -27.58 57.84
N SER A 163 -22.05 -28.68 57.18
CA SER A 163 -21.98 -29.99 57.84
C SER A 163 -20.81 -30.06 58.82
N HIS A 164 -19.67 -29.45 58.48
CA HIS A 164 -18.50 -29.37 59.35
C HIS A 164 -18.77 -28.49 60.57
N GLU A 165 -19.41 -27.33 60.39
CA GLU A 165 -19.85 -26.44 61.47
C GLU A 165 -20.81 -27.17 62.43
N LYS A 166 -21.76 -27.96 61.92
CA LYS A 166 -22.67 -28.79 62.74
C LYS A 166 -21.90 -29.86 63.55
N GLU A 167 -20.88 -30.49 62.99
CA GLU A 167 -20.01 -31.42 63.74
C GLU A 167 -19.09 -30.71 64.74
N VAL A 168 -18.63 -29.48 64.46
CA VAL A 168 -17.87 -28.67 65.42
C VAL A 168 -18.76 -28.34 66.63
N CYS A 169 -19.99 -27.84 66.41
CA CYS A 169 -20.93 -27.58 67.52
C CYS A 169 -21.21 -28.84 68.36
N ARG A 170 -21.41 -30.01 67.73
CA ARG A 170 -21.58 -31.29 68.46
C ARG A 170 -20.36 -31.67 69.30
N ASN A 171 -19.15 -31.44 68.78
CA ASN A 171 -17.92 -31.70 69.53
C ASN A 171 -17.72 -30.69 70.67
N GLU A 172 -18.14 -29.44 70.51
CA GLU A 172 -18.16 -28.42 71.57
C GLU A 172 -19.17 -28.77 72.67
N GLU A 173 -20.39 -29.20 72.29
CA GLU A 173 -21.42 -29.72 73.21
C GLU A 173 -20.88 -30.93 74.01
N LEU A 174 -20.35 -31.95 73.34
CA LEU A 174 -19.77 -33.13 73.99
C LEU A 174 -18.57 -32.77 74.89
N SER A 175 -17.75 -31.80 74.49
CA SER A 175 -16.64 -31.31 75.32
C SER A 175 -17.14 -30.59 76.58
N ALA A 176 -18.23 -29.83 76.49
CA ALA A 176 -18.88 -29.19 77.62
C ALA A 176 -19.56 -30.21 78.57
N GLU A 177 -20.15 -31.28 78.03
CA GLU A 177 -20.67 -32.40 78.81
C GLU A 177 -19.55 -33.14 79.55
N LEU A 178 -18.44 -33.46 78.88
CA LEU A 178 -17.27 -34.10 79.49
C LEU A 178 -16.63 -33.23 80.59
N LEU A 179 -16.52 -31.93 80.37
CA LEU A 179 -16.08 -30.98 81.41
C LEU A 179 -17.06 -30.93 82.59
N SER A 180 -18.36 -30.99 82.34
CA SER A 180 -19.39 -31.02 83.38
C SER A 180 -19.33 -32.31 84.21
N LEU A 181 -19.10 -33.46 83.56
CA LEU A 181 -18.89 -34.75 84.21
C LEU A 181 -17.60 -34.77 85.03
N ALA A 182 -16.49 -34.21 84.52
CA ALA A 182 -15.24 -34.07 85.26
C ALA A 182 -15.42 -33.18 86.50
N ASN A 183 -16.09 -32.04 86.37
CA ASN A 183 -16.42 -31.16 87.50
C ASN A 183 -17.34 -31.84 88.54
N ALA A 184 -18.27 -32.69 88.09
CA ALA A 184 -19.11 -33.50 88.99
C ALA A 184 -18.29 -34.58 89.71
N GLN A 185 -17.36 -35.25 89.01
CA GLN A 185 -16.44 -36.22 89.60
C GLN A 185 -15.51 -35.55 90.64
N ASP A 186 -14.91 -34.41 90.34
CA ASP A 186 -14.11 -33.62 91.29
C ASP A 186 -14.92 -33.18 92.51
N SER A 187 -16.20 -32.85 92.32
CA SER A 187 -17.11 -32.51 93.41
C SER A 187 -17.42 -33.71 94.30
N LEU A 188 -17.62 -34.90 93.71
CA LEU A 188 -17.80 -36.16 94.43
C LEU A 188 -16.52 -36.59 95.17
N LEU A 189 -15.34 -36.44 94.56
CA LEU A 189 -14.05 -36.68 95.21
C LEU A 189 -13.86 -35.76 96.41
N ARG A 190 -14.15 -34.46 96.28
CA ARG A 190 -14.13 -33.52 97.41
C ARG A 190 -15.15 -33.88 98.50
N GLN A 191 -16.33 -34.40 98.14
CA GLN A 191 -17.29 -34.93 99.13
C GLN A 191 -16.76 -36.18 99.84
N GLN A 192 -16.15 -37.12 99.11
CA GLN A 192 -15.51 -38.30 99.70
C GLN A 192 -14.34 -37.94 100.61
N GLU A 193 -13.46 -37.00 100.21
CA GLU A 193 -12.39 -36.48 101.07
C GLU A 193 -12.95 -35.81 102.33
N ASN A 194 -14.02 -35.03 102.23
CA ASN A 194 -14.65 -34.40 103.38
C ASN A 194 -15.35 -35.42 104.29
N GLN A 195 -15.94 -36.49 103.74
CA GLN A 195 -16.47 -37.62 104.51
C GLN A 195 -15.36 -38.45 105.17
N ALA A 196 -14.23 -38.67 104.49
CA ALA A 196 -13.06 -39.32 105.07
C ALA A 196 -12.44 -38.47 106.19
N ARG A 197 -12.41 -37.14 106.04
CA ARG A 197 -11.98 -36.19 107.08
C ARG A 197 -12.92 -36.19 108.29
N SER A 198 -14.25 -36.22 108.07
CA SER A 198 -15.19 -36.32 109.20
C SER A 198 -15.13 -37.70 109.88
N GLN A 199 -14.94 -38.78 109.12
CA GLN A 199 -14.66 -40.12 109.67
C GLN A 199 -13.33 -40.16 110.43
N ALA A 200 -12.28 -39.45 110.01
CA ALA A 200 -11.01 -39.37 110.72
C ALA A 200 -11.16 -38.71 112.11
N VAL A 201 -11.99 -37.67 112.23
CA VAL A 201 -12.32 -37.03 113.53
C VAL A 201 -13.01 -38.00 114.49
N TYR A 202 -13.79 -38.97 113.99
CA TYR A 202 -14.31 -40.07 114.81
C TYR A 202 -13.25 -41.17 115.03
N GLY A 203 -12.41 -41.44 114.04
CA GLY A 203 -11.34 -42.47 114.05
C GLY A 203 -10.22 -42.20 115.06
N GLU A 204 -9.92 -40.93 115.36
CA GLU A 204 -8.95 -40.57 116.42
C GLU A 204 -9.31 -41.19 117.79
N THR A 205 -10.60 -41.41 118.08
CA THR A 205 -11.05 -42.11 119.30
C THR A 205 -10.87 -43.64 119.23
N ALA A 206 -10.79 -44.23 118.03
CA ALA A 206 -10.60 -45.67 117.83
C ALA A 206 -9.11 -46.06 117.76
N HIS A 207 -8.25 -45.20 117.21
CA HIS A 207 -6.83 -45.48 117.05
C HIS A 207 -6.05 -45.61 118.38
N GLU A 208 -6.57 -45.07 119.49
CA GLU A 208 -6.06 -45.35 120.85
C GLU A 208 -6.13 -46.85 121.21
N LEU A 209 -7.20 -47.56 120.79
CA LEU A 209 -7.41 -48.98 121.11
C LEU A 209 -6.60 -49.93 120.21
N GLU A 210 -6.12 -49.46 119.06
CA GLU A 210 -5.36 -50.27 118.10
C GLU A 210 -3.86 -50.26 118.38
N ARG A 211 -3.32 -49.18 118.95
CA ARG A 211 -1.92 -49.14 119.45
C ARG A 211 -1.65 -50.18 120.54
N VAL A 212 -2.68 -50.55 121.33
CA VAL A 212 -2.59 -51.61 122.34
C VAL A 212 -2.60 -53.02 121.71
N ARG A 213 -3.24 -53.22 120.55
CA ARG A 213 -3.18 -54.50 119.80
C ARG A 213 -1.85 -54.67 119.07
N ALA A 214 -1.29 -53.57 118.54
CA ALA A 214 -0.04 -53.58 117.77
C ALA A 214 1.20 -54.04 118.57
N LEU A 215 1.17 -53.98 119.91
CA LEU A 215 2.28 -54.45 120.76
C LEU A 215 2.29 -55.98 120.99
N VAL A 216 1.18 -56.68 120.72
CA VAL A 216 1.04 -58.13 120.99
C VAL A 216 1.30 -59.00 119.75
N SER A 217 1.07 -58.48 118.55
CA SER A 217 1.32 -59.21 117.29
C SER A 217 2.80 -59.29 116.87
N ARG A 218 3.74 -58.81 117.70
CA ARG A 218 5.16 -58.71 117.33
C ARG A 218 6.02 -59.93 117.71
N MET A 219 5.45 -60.99 118.30
CA MET A 219 6.19 -62.19 118.72
C MET A 219 5.45 -63.53 118.52
N SER A 220 5.08 -63.83 117.27
CA SER A 220 4.73 -65.19 116.81
C SER A 220 4.82 -65.25 115.27
N GLN A 221 5.64 -66.07 114.61
CA GLN A 221 6.63 -67.07 115.05
C GLN A 221 7.85 -67.04 114.13
N HIS A 222 9.03 -67.38 114.66
CA HIS A 222 10.24 -67.60 113.87
C HIS A 222 10.49 -69.11 113.69
N ARG A 223 10.11 -69.67 112.53
CA ARG A 223 10.66 -70.91 111.92
C ARG A 223 10.04 -71.09 110.53
N ALA A 224 10.75 -70.71 109.47
CA ALA A 224 11.73 -71.54 108.78
C ALA A 224 11.11 -72.66 107.94
N ARG A 225 11.17 -72.49 106.61
CA ARG A 225 11.90 -73.40 105.71
C ARG A 225 12.23 -72.71 104.40
N SER A 226 13.36 -73.12 103.84
CA SER A 226 13.93 -72.65 102.58
C SER A 226 13.50 -73.60 101.45
N GLU A 227 12.55 -73.21 100.62
CA GLU A 227 12.15 -74.04 99.46
C GLU A 227 11.38 -73.26 98.38
N GLU A 228 11.99 -72.18 97.84
CA GLU A 228 11.37 -71.43 96.73
C GLU A 228 12.41 -70.83 95.74
N LEU A 229 13.32 -71.67 95.25
CA LEU A 229 14.25 -71.33 94.16
C LEU A 229 13.89 -71.99 92.81
N ALA A 230 12.77 -72.71 92.72
CA ALA A 230 12.32 -73.38 91.50
C ALA A 230 11.29 -72.59 90.67
N ALA A 231 10.48 -71.73 91.30
CA ALA A 231 9.41 -70.98 90.59
C ALA A 231 9.97 -69.87 89.67
N SER A 232 11.03 -69.17 90.08
CA SER A 232 11.60 -68.06 89.32
C SER A 232 12.30 -68.49 88.02
N GLU A 233 12.81 -69.72 87.92
CA GLU A 233 13.43 -70.21 86.69
C GLU A 233 12.44 -70.44 85.55
N GLN A 234 11.22 -70.92 85.84
CA GLN A 234 10.26 -71.23 84.80
C GLN A 234 9.61 -69.96 84.23
N GLU A 235 9.38 -68.96 85.09
CA GLU A 235 8.99 -67.60 84.66
C GLU A 235 10.12 -66.88 83.93
N ARG A 236 11.37 -66.97 84.41
CA ARG A 236 12.55 -66.50 83.65
C ARG A 236 12.60 -67.15 82.28
N LYS A 237 12.48 -68.48 82.16
CA LYS A 237 12.50 -69.20 80.88
C LYS A 237 11.30 -68.89 79.98
N ALA A 238 10.18 -68.39 80.51
CA ALA A 238 9.03 -67.93 79.73
C ALA A 238 9.24 -66.49 79.22
N VAL A 239 9.73 -65.58 80.08
CA VAL A 239 10.11 -64.21 79.74
C VAL A 239 11.30 -64.19 78.77
N GLU A 240 12.28 -65.07 78.95
CA GLU A 240 13.45 -65.26 78.08
C GLU A 240 13.04 -65.79 76.70
N ARG A 241 12.06 -66.72 76.61
CA ARG A 241 11.46 -67.14 75.34
C ARG A 241 10.67 -66.01 74.65
N SER A 242 10.00 -65.15 75.40
CA SER A 242 9.32 -63.95 74.87
C SER A 242 10.33 -62.91 74.33
N ILE A 243 11.38 -62.61 75.10
CA ILE A 243 12.42 -61.64 74.74
C ILE A 243 13.26 -62.13 73.56
N LEU A 244 13.62 -63.43 73.52
CA LEU A 244 14.36 -64.02 72.40
C LEU A 244 13.47 -64.18 71.14
N GLY A 245 12.19 -64.54 71.28
CA GLY A 245 11.26 -64.64 70.17
C GLY A 245 10.98 -63.29 69.48
N ASN A 246 10.95 -62.20 70.25
CA ASN A 246 10.77 -60.85 69.72
C ASN A 246 12.08 -60.25 69.14
N GLN A 247 13.23 -60.90 69.37
CA GLN A 247 14.53 -60.38 68.93
C GLN A 247 14.64 -60.30 67.41
N ASP A 248 14.02 -61.23 66.68
CA ASP A 248 14.02 -61.22 65.21
C ASP A 248 13.01 -60.22 64.63
N GLN A 249 11.86 -60.01 65.28
CA GLN A 249 10.92 -58.96 64.90
C GLN A 249 11.54 -57.56 65.02
N ILE A 250 12.31 -57.32 66.10
CA ILE A 250 13.06 -56.06 66.31
C ILE A 250 14.16 -55.90 65.26
N LYS A 251 14.86 -56.97 64.86
CA LYS A 251 15.85 -56.93 63.76
C LYS A 251 15.18 -56.58 62.42
N GLU A 252 14.04 -57.19 62.11
CA GLU A 252 13.28 -56.87 60.90
C GLU A 252 12.74 -55.44 60.88
N GLU A 253 12.29 -54.92 62.02
CA GLU A 253 11.86 -53.52 62.17
C GLU A 253 13.03 -52.55 61.96
N LEU A 254 14.20 -52.84 62.53
CA LEU A 254 15.42 -52.08 62.29
C LEU A 254 15.85 -52.12 60.83
N GLU A 255 15.80 -53.27 60.16
CA GLU A 255 16.12 -53.39 58.73
C GLU A 255 15.07 -52.70 57.84
N ARG A 256 13.78 -52.75 58.18
CA ARG A 256 12.72 -51.98 57.51
C ARG A 256 12.92 -50.47 57.67
N MET A 257 13.29 -50.02 58.87
CA MET A 257 13.59 -48.62 59.18
C MET A 257 14.85 -48.14 58.45
N LYS A 258 15.91 -48.96 58.43
CA LYS A 258 17.16 -48.66 57.71
C LYS A 258 16.93 -48.55 56.20
N LYS A 259 16.21 -49.49 55.59
CA LYS A 259 15.85 -49.43 54.16
C LYS A 259 15.03 -48.19 53.81
N SER A 260 14.07 -47.80 54.66
CA SER A 260 13.28 -46.59 54.41
C SER A 260 14.12 -45.31 54.55
N TYR A 261 15.10 -45.25 55.47
CA TYR A 261 16.07 -44.17 55.51
C TYR A 261 17.01 -44.16 54.29
N GLU A 262 17.52 -45.30 53.83
CA GLU A 262 18.33 -45.39 52.61
C GLU A 262 17.54 -44.99 51.35
N GLU A 263 16.25 -45.30 51.28
CA GLU A 263 15.36 -44.81 50.23
C GLU A 263 15.11 -43.30 50.33
N GLN A 264 14.88 -42.77 51.52
CA GLN A 264 14.74 -41.32 51.72
C GLN A 264 16.03 -40.58 51.33
N GLN A 265 17.20 -41.11 51.69
CA GLN A 265 18.49 -40.56 51.30
C GLN A 265 18.67 -40.59 49.78
N ARG A 266 18.43 -41.74 49.12
CA ARG A 266 18.48 -41.84 47.64
C ARG A 266 17.53 -40.84 46.96
N ARG A 267 16.29 -40.70 47.44
CA ARG A 267 15.32 -39.72 46.91
C ARG A 267 15.78 -38.27 47.10
N LEU A 268 16.56 -37.96 48.14
CA LEU A 268 17.15 -36.63 48.35
C LEU A 268 18.36 -36.41 47.41
N GLU A 269 19.24 -37.40 47.27
CA GLU A 269 20.37 -37.37 46.34
C GLU A 269 19.90 -37.19 44.88
N GLU A 270 18.89 -37.96 44.45
CA GLU A 270 18.25 -37.82 43.14
C GLU A 270 17.67 -36.42 42.90
N LYS A 271 16.98 -35.84 43.90
CA LYS A 271 16.47 -34.46 43.84
C LYS A 271 17.59 -33.43 43.71
N VAL A 272 18.69 -33.59 44.45
CA VAL A 272 19.86 -32.70 44.35
C VAL A 272 20.50 -32.80 42.96
N VAL A 273 20.64 -34.00 42.40
CA VAL A 273 21.16 -34.21 41.04
C VAL A 273 20.21 -33.62 39.97
N ALA A 274 18.89 -33.80 40.13
CA ALA A 274 17.89 -33.22 39.22
C ALA A 274 17.94 -31.69 39.24
N MET A 275 17.89 -31.06 40.42
CA MET A 275 18.04 -29.60 40.57
C MET A 275 19.38 -29.10 40.02
N GLY A 276 20.47 -29.87 40.17
CA GLY A 276 21.77 -29.53 39.59
C GLY A 276 21.79 -29.52 38.06
N LYS A 277 21.11 -30.48 37.41
CA LYS A 277 20.93 -30.51 35.95
C LYS A 277 20.07 -29.35 35.48
N GLU A 278 18.91 -29.13 36.12
CA GLU A 278 17.99 -28.04 35.79
C GLU A 278 18.68 -26.67 35.95
N GLN A 279 19.45 -26.46 37.03
CA GLN A 279 20.22 -25.23 37.24
C GLN A 279 21.26 -25.01 36.12
N GLN A 280 21.89 -26.07 35.62
CA GLN A 280 22.85 -25.98 34.52
C GLN A 280 22.18 -25.72 33.17
N GLU A 281 21.01 -26.29 32.92
CA GLU A 281 20.19 -26.02 31.74
C GLU A 281 19.66 -24.58 31.75
N ASN A 282 19.15 -24.10 32.89
CA ASN A 282 18.77 -22.71 33.09
C ASN A 282 19.96 -21.76 32.86
N LYS A 283 21.17 -22.08 33.33
CA LYS A 283 22.40 -21.31 33.03
C LYS A 283 22.73 -21.29 31.53
N ARG A 284 22.55 -22.40 30.80
CA ARG A 284 22.74 -22.46 29.33
C ARG A 284 21.69 -21.62 28.60
N ALA A 285 20.42 -21.70 29.00
CA ALA A 285 19.33 -20.92 28.44
C ALA A 285 19.54 -19.41 28.65
N ILE A 286 19.99 -18.99 29.84
CA ILE A 286 20.34 -17.59 30.12
C ILE A 286 21.48 -17.11 29.22
N ARG A 287 22.54 -17.92 29.01
CA ARG A 287 23.62 -17.56 28.08
C ARG A 287 23.16 -17.47 26.62
N SER A 288 22.30 -18.39 26.17
CA SER A 288 21.80 -18.38 24.79
C SER A 288 20.86 -17.19 24.51
N THR A 289 20.03 -16.81 25.48
CA THR A 289 19.20 -15.59 25.40
C THR A 289 20.04 -14.32 25.49
N GLN A 290 21.07 -14.26 26.33
CA GLN A 290 22.05 -13.17 26.35
C GLN A 290 22.78 -13.02 25.00
N HIS A 291 23.21 -14.12 24.38
CA HIS A 291 23.86 -14.09 23.06
C HIS A 291 22.91 -13.58 21.96
N LYS A 292 21.67 -14.06 21.93
CA LYS A 292 20.64 -13.58 20.99
C LYS A 292 20.31 -12.10 21.19
N LEU A 293 20.24 -11.63 22.44
CA LEU A 293 20.06 -10.21 22.75
C LEU A 293 21.26 -9.37 22.28
N ALA A 294 22.49 -9.88 22.41
CA ALA A 294 23.69 -9.21 21.91
C ALA A 294 23.68 -9.10 20.37
N GLU A 295 23.37 -10.19 19.67
CA GLU A 295 23.21 -10.22 18.20
C GLU A 295 22.12 -9.23 17.73
N GLN A 296 20.94 -9.25 18.35
CA GLN A 296 19.86 -8.32 18.05
C GLN A 296 20.26 -6.86 18.32
N SER A 297 21.02 -6.60 19.39
CA SER A 297 21.53 -5.26 19.70
C SER A 297 22.54 -4.77 18.66
N ALA A 298 23.41 -5.66 18.15
CA ALA A 298 24.36 -5.34 17.10
C ALA A 298 23.67 -5.08 15.75
N ALA A 299 22.70 -5.92 15.37
CA ALA A 299 21.89 -5.73 14.17
C ALA A 299 21.05 -4.44 14.21
N LEU A 300 20.50 -4.09 15.38
CA LEU A 300 19.80 -2.83 15.59
C LEU A 300 20.74 -1.63 15.45
N LEU A 301 21.97 -1.72 15.96
CA LEU A 301 22.98 -0.66 15.82
C LEU A 301 23.43 -0.49 14.37
N SER A 302 23.67 -1.57 13.62
CA SER A 302 24.02 -1.47 12.19
C SER A 302 22.88 -0.90 11.35
N SER A 303 21.64 -1.34 11.61
CA SER A 303 20.43 -0.79 10.97
C SER A 303 20.27 0.71 11.28
N LYS A 304 20.53 1.13 12.52
CA LYS A 304 20.51 2.54 12.93
C LYS A 304 21.65 3.38 12.33
N SER A 305 22.80 2.78 11.99
CA SER A 305 23.85 3.45 11.22
C SER A 305 23.40 3.69 9.78
N GLN A 306 22.91 2.64 9.12
CA GLN A 306 22.39 2.71 7.75
C GLN A 306 21.25 3.72 7.61
N LEU A 307 20.34 3.78 8.58
CA LEU A 307 19.27 4.78 8.59
C LEU A 307 19.83 6.22 8.63
N LYS A 308 20.85 6.49 9.47
CA LYS A 308 21.52 7.80 9.50
C LYS A 308 22.29 8.12 8.22
N GLU A 309 22.94 7.13 7.62
CA GLU A 309 23.62 7.27 6.34
C GLU A 309 22.61 7.70 5.25
N VAL A 310 21.45 7.03 5.20
CA VAL A 310 20.34 7.39 4.29
C VAL A 310 19.71 8.75 4.63
N GLU A 311 19.58 9.14 5.90
CA GLU A 311 19.13 10.49 6.31
C GLU A 311 20.08 11.58 5.80
N VAL A 312 21.40 11.35 5.88
CA VAL A 312 22.43 12.27 5.37
C VAL A 312 22.43 12.30 3.84
N GLU A 313 22.29 11.16 3.18
CA GLU A 313 22.13 11.10 1.71
C GLU A 313 20.87 11.82 1.24
N ASN A 314 19.73 11.65 1.92
CA ASN A 314 18.48 12.36 1.62
C ASN A 314 18.66 13.88 1.79
N SER A 315 19.27 14.32 2.90
CA SER A 315 19.61 15.73 3.14
C SER A 315 20.51 16.30 2.03
N ARG A 316 21.51 15.53 1.59
CA ARG A 316 22.40 15.90 0.48
C ARG A 316 21.65 16.00 -0.86
N LEU A 317 20.81 15.02 -1.20
CA LEU A 317 19.99 15.03 -2.40
C LEU A 317 19.01 16.22 -2.39
N GLN A 318 18.43 16.53 -1.24
CA GLN A 318 17.54 17.70 -1.08
C GLN A 318 18.29 19.01 -1.33
N MET A 319 19.55 19.14 -0.91
CA MET A 319 20.39 20.29 -1.24
C MET A 319 20.72 20.36 -2.74
N GLN A 320 21.09 19.24 -3.38
CA GLN A 320 21.32 19.19 -4.82
C GLN A 320 20.08 19.58 -5.65
N VAL A 321 18.88 19.22 -5.19
CA VAL A 321 17.63 19.66 -5.81
C VAL A 321 17.39 21.17 -5.63
N LYS A 322 17.78 21.77 -4.50
CA LYS A 322 17.74 23.24 -4.31
C LYS A 322 18.73 23.94 -5.24
N GLU A 323 19.98 23.51 -5.26
CA GLU A 323 21.05 24.02 -6.13
C GLU A 323 20.61 24.00 -7.61
N LEU A 324 20.13 22.86 -8.10
CA LEU A 324 19.62 22.75 -9.48
C LEU A 324 18.43 23.67 -9.74
N ASN A 325 17.48 23.80 -8.81
CA ASN A 325 16.34 24.71 -8.96
C ASN A 325 16.78 26.20 -8.95
N GLU A 326 17.79 26.55 -8.18
CA GLU A 326 18.41 27.87 -8.18
C GLU A 326 19.15 28.14 -9.50
N GLU A 327 19.87 27.16 -10.05
CA GLU A 327 20.46 27.26 -11.39
C GLU A 327 19.40 27.40 -12.50
N TYR A 328 18.29 26.69 -12.42
CA TYR A 328 17.18 26.83 -13.38
C TYR A 328 16.55 28.22 -13.29
N ARG A 329 16.31 28.73 -12.07
CA ARG A 329 15.83 30.10 -11.85
C ARG A 329 16.82 31.13 -12.36
N ALA A 330 18.11 30.99 -12.08
CA ALA A 330 19.15 31.89 -12.55
C ALA A 330 19.26 31.91 -14.08
N ARG A 331 19.10 30.75 -14.74
CA ARG A 331 19.01 30.65 -16.21
C ARG A 331 17.77 31.36 -16.75
N LEU A 332 16.59 31.13 -16.16
CA LEU A 332 15.35 31.83 -16.55
C LEU A 332 15.45 33.35 -16.34
N VAL A 333 16.04 33.81 -15.24
CA VAL A 333 16.26 35.24 -14.98
C VAL A 333 17.19 35.84 -16.03
N ARG A 334 18.32 35.19 -16.35
CA ARG A 334 19.20 35.65 -17.45
C ARG A 334 18.43 35.74 -18.77
N TYR A 335 17.68 34.70 -19.13
CA TYR A 335 16.87 34.73 -20.35
C TYR A 335 15.85 35.87 -20.38
N LEU A 336 15.26 36.24 -19.23
CA LEU A 336 14.36 37.39 -19.12
C LEU A 336 15.10 38.73 -19.17
N THR A 337 16.28 38.84 -18.57
CA THR A 337 17.16 40.03 -18.65
C THR A 337 17.66 40.24 -20.08
N ASP A 338 18.15 39.21 -20.75
CA ASP A 338 18.63 39.26 -22.13
C ASP A 338 17.49 39.66 -23.10
N LEU A 339 16.26 39.21 -22.84
CA LEU A 339 15.06 39.65 -23.58
C LEU A 339 14.69 41.11 -23.28
N ALA A 340 14.83 41.57 -22.04
CA ALA A 340 14.56 42.96 -21.65
C ALA A 340 15.59 43.91 -22.26
N GLU A 341 16.90 43.61 -22.15
CA GLU A 341 17.97 44.41 -22.75
C GLU A 341 17.84 44.51 -24.28
N TYR A 342 17.38 43.44 -24.95
CA TYR A 342 17.05 43.50 -26.38
C TYR A 342 15.85 44.42 -26.69
N VAL A 343 14.81 44.41 -25.85
CA VAL A 343 13.62 45.27 -26.04
C VAL A 343 13.92 46.73 -25.73
N ASP A 344 14.68 47.01 -24.68
CA ASP A 344 15.10 48.37 -24.30
C ASP A 344 16.10 48.93 -25.32
N GLY A 345 17.00 48.10 -25.85
CA GLY A 345 17.93 48.47 -26.93
C GLY A 345 17.26 48.87 -28.25
N LEU A 346 15.99 48.49 -28.47
CA LEU A 346 15.18 48.96 -29.61
C LEU A 346 14.61 50.38 -29.38
N SER A 347 14.60 50.89 -28.14
CA SER A 347 13.99 52.18 -27.79
C SER A 347 14.93 53.38 -27.95
N ASP A 348 16.25 53.20 -27.76
CA ASP A 348 17.23 54.30 -27.72
C ASP A 348 17.94 54.58 -29.07
N GLY A 349 17.56 53.88 -30.14
CA GLY A 349 18.20 53.99 -31.47
C GLY A 349 17.58 55.04 -32.39
N GLN A 350 18.12 56.27 -32.40
CA GLN A 350 17.80 57.25 -33.45
C GLN A 350 18.29 56.78 -34.84
N GLY A 351 17.38 56.77 -35.82
CA GLY A 351 17.67 57.15 -37.20
C GLY A 351 18.66 56.29 -38.03
N ALA A 352 18.09 55.53 -38.96
CA ALA A 352 18.69 55.01 -40.20
C ALA A 352 19.60 53.76 -40.16
N GLN A 353 19.20 52.78 -40.99
CA GLN A 353 19.97 51.65 -41.54
C GLN A 353 20.53 50.59 -40.56
N ARG A 354 19.83 49.46 -40.42
CA ARG A 354 20.43 48.11 -40.39
C ARG A 354 19.43 46.95 -40.51
N PRO A 355 19.73 45.95 -41.35
CA PRO A 355 19.30 44.56 -41.14
C PRO A 355 20.50 43.74 -40.64
N PRO A 356 20.60 43.46 -39.34
CA PRO A 356 20.68 42.06 -38.92
C PRO A 356 19.98 41.73 -37.58
N GLU A 357 19.18 42.62 -37.02
CA GLU A 357 18.64 42.51 -35.64
C GLU A 357 17.74 41.27 -35.42
N ARG A 358 16.87 40.93 -36.39
CA ARG A 358 16.07 39.68 -36.33
C ARG A 358 16.93 38.42 -36.25
N ALA A 359 18.15 38.42 -36.77
CA ALA A 359 19.04 37.28 -36.67
C ALA A 359 19.62 37.13 -35.25
N GLN A 360 19.81 38.23 -34.52
CA GLN A 360 20.31 38.21 -33.13
C GLN A 360 19.26 37.64 -32.17
N MET A 361 18.01 38.12 -32.24
CA MET A 361 16.89 37.54 -31.50
C MET A 361 16.71 36.05 -31.82
N LYS A 362 16.79 35.68 -33.10
CA LYS A 362 16.69 34.27 -33.51
C LYS A 362 17.82 33.43 -32.91
N ASN A 363 19.08 33.88 -32.99
CA ASN A 363 20.22 33.17 -32.42
C ASN A 363 20.11 33.01 -30.89
N PHE A 364 19.56 34.01 -30.19
CA PHE A 364 19.30 33.94 -28.75
C PHE A 364 18.23 32.89 -28.40
N VAL A 365 17.09 32.90 -29.10
CA VAL A 365 16.03 31.89 -28.92
C VAL A 365 16.54 30.49 -29.29
N ASP A 366 17.31 30.37 -30.38
CA ASP A 366 17.94 29.11 -30.78
C ASP A 366 18.94 28.61 -29.71
N SER A 367 19.70 29.52 -29.06
CA SER A 367 20.58 29.18 -27.92
C SER A 367 19.80 28.72 -26.70
N MET A 368 18.72 29.41 -26.32
CA MET A 368 17.84 29.03 -25.22
C MET A 368 17.24 27.64 -25.45
N LEU A 369 16.73 27.38 -26.66
CA LEU A 369 16.20 26.08 -27.07
C LEU A 369 17.29 25.00 -27.10
N GLN A 370 18.52 25.35 -27.46
CA GLN A 370 19.66 24.43 -27.43
C GLN A 370 20.05 24.04 -26.00
N ASP A 371 20.06 24.99 -25.06
CA ASP A 371 20.35 24.72 -23.63
C ASP A 371 19.25 23.90 -22.96
N VAL A 372 17.98 24.16 -23.28
CA VAL A 372 16.84 23.33 -22.86
C VAL A 372 16.96 21.91 -23.44
N ARG A 373 17.28 21.77 -24.73
CA ARG A 373 17.53 20.44 -25.33
C ARG A 373 18.73 19.74 -24.69
N ALA A 374 19.78 20.46 -24.32
CA ALA A 374 20.96 19.90 -23.66
C ALA A 374 20.67 19.43 -22.22
N SER A 375 19.87 20.19 -21.46
CA SER A 375 19.47 19.77 -20.10
C SER A 375 18.59 18.52 -20.11
N TYR A 376 17.62 18.43 -21.04
CA TYR A 376 16.82 17.22 -21.22
C TYR A 376 17.65 16.01 -21.65
N ARG A 377 18.60 16.17 -22.60
CA ARG A 377 19.53 15.09 -22.98
C ARG A 377 20.40 14.63 -21.81
N SER A 378 20.95 15.55 -21.02
CA SER A 378 21.74 15.21 -19.82
C SER A 378 20.89 14.46 -18.79
N ARG A 379 19.62 14.85 -18.60
CA ARG A 379 18.69 14.15 -17.72
C ARG A 379 18.33 12.76 -18.24
N GLU A 380 18.09 12.61 -19.53
CA GLU A 380 17.85 11.33 -20.19
C GLU A 380 19.06 10.40 -20.05
N GLU A 381 20.27 10.92 -20.24
CA GLU A 381 21.52 10.18 -20.09
C GLU A 381 21.74 9.70 -18.63
N GLN A 382 21.49 10.57 -17.65
CA GLN A 382 21.47 10.21 -16.23
C GLN A 382 20.49 9.07 -15.91
N LEU A 383 19.24 9.18 -16.39
CA LEU A 383 18.21 8.16 -16.18
C LEU A 383 18.60 6.83 -16.86
N SER A 384 19.17 6.89 -18.07
CA SER A 384 19.68 5.71 -18.78
C SER A 384 20.84 5.03 -18.03
N SER A 385 21.72 5.82 -17.42
CA SER A 385 22.85 5.34 -16.62
C SER A 385 22.37 4.70 -15.32
N ALA A 386 21.41 5.32 -14.62
CA ALA A 386 20.76 4.75 -13.43
C ALA A 386 20.05 3.42 -13.76
N ALA A 387 19.27 3.35 -14.85
CA ALA A 387 18.63 2.12 -15.30
C ALA A 387 19.64 1.01 -15.61
N ARG A 388 20.76 1.34 -16.29
CA ARG A 388 21.87 0.39 -16.52
C ARG A 388 22.52 -0.07 -15.20
N ALA A 389 22.68 0.82 -14.23
CA ALA A 389 23.23 0.50 -12.91
C ALA A 389 22.30 -0.42 -12.10
N TYR A 390 20.99 -0.15 -12.08
CA TYR A 390 19.99 -1.03 -11.46
C TYR A 390 19.96 -2.41 -12.12
N LYS A 391 19.93 -2.49 -13.47
CA LYS A 391 20.04 -3.75 -14.20
C LYS A 391 21.30 -4.55 -13.80
N LYS A 392 22.44 -3.88 -13.67
CA LYS A 392 23.70 -4.50 -13.23
C LYS A 392 23.67 -4.94 -11.75
N ARG A 393 22.95 -4.23 -10.89
CA ARG A 393 22.76 -4.60 -9.47
C ARG A 393 21.82 -5.80 -9.33
N LEU A 394 20.72 -5.83 -10.09
CA LEU A 394 19.80 -6.96 -10.17
C LEU A 394 20.50 -8.22 -10.69
N GLN A 395 21.28 -8.11 -11.78
CA GLN A 395 22.09 -9.23 -12.29
C GLN A 395 23.11 -9.77 -11.27
N LYS A 396 23.66 -8.93 -10.39
CA LYS A 396 24.50 -9.39 -9.28
C LYS A 396 23.68 -10.12 -8.22
N LEU A 397 22.50 -9.60 -7.87
CA LEU A 397 21.60 -10.19 -6.87
C LEU A 397 21.12 -11.58 -7.31
N VAL A 398 20.70 -11.73 -8.57
CA VAL A 398 20.31 -13.02 -9.16
C VAL A 398 21.47 -14.02 -9.07
N LYS A 399 22.69 -13.64 -9.45
CA LYS A 399 23.87 -14.52 -9.32
C LYS A 399 24.21 -14.91 -7.89
N THR A 400 24.00 -14.02 -6.91
CA THR A 400 24.18 -14.38 -5.49
C THR A 400 23.05 -15.28 -4.98
N HIS A 401 21.84 -15.15 -5.53
CA HIS A 401 20.71 -16.01 -5.23
C HIS A 401 20.93 -17.42 -5.80
N GLU A 402 21.31 -17.55 -7.07
CA GLU A 402 21.74 -18.81 -7.70
C GLU A 402 22.83 -19.51 -6.88
N ALA A 403 23.87 -18.79 -6.46
CA ALA A 403 24.95 -19.35 -5.64
C ALA A 403 24.46 -19.82 -4.25
N LEU A 404 23.52 -19.09 -3.63
CA LEU A 404 22.90 -19.46 -2.35
C LEU A 404 22.00 -20.69 -2.49
N LEU A 405 21.23 -20.78 -3.58
CA LEU A 405 20.37 -21.92 -3.90
C LEU A 405 21.20 -23.21 -4.11
N ILE A 406 22.31 -23.12 -4.85
CA ILE A 406 23.27 -24.23 -5.00
C ILE A 406 23.85 -24.65 -3.65
N ALA A 407 24.27 -23.70 -2.79
CA ALA A 407 24.79 -24.01 -1.47
C ALA A 407 23.72 -24.67 -0.57
N TYR A 408 22.49 -24.19 -0.61
CA TYR A 408 21.35 -24.76 0.10
C TYR A 408 21.06 -26.19 -0.37
N ARG A 409 21.08 -26.45 -1.69
CA ARG A 409 20.95 -27.79 -2.25
C ARG A 409 22.04 -28.73 -1.75
N MET A 410 23.31 -28.31 -1.80
CA MET A 410 24.43 -29.12 -1.29
C MET A 410 24.28 -29.45 0.20
N GLN A 411 23.89 -28.47 1.02
CA GLN A 411 23.62 -28.68 2.45
C GLN A 411 22.46 -29.66 2.68
N ARG A 412 21.38 -29.53 1.90
CA ARG A 412 20.21 -30.41 1.96
C ARG A 412 20.55 -31.85 1.55
N GLU A 413 21.35 -32.03 0.50
CA GLU A 413 21.88 -33.34 0.08
C GLU A 413 22.79 -33.95 1.16
N GLN A 414 23.61 -33.14 1.87
CA GLN A 414 24.41 -33.60 3.01
C GLN A 414 23.55 -34.05 4.21
N ILE A 415 22.51 -33.31 4.58
CA ILE A 415 21.59 -33.69 5.67
C ILE A 415 20.87 -35.00 5.33
N LEU A 416 20.40 -35.15 4.08
CA LEU A 416 19.79 -36.38 3.59
C LEU A 416 20.78 -37.58 3.60
N ALA A 417 22.06 -37.35 3.29
CA ALA A 417 23.09 -38.38 3.30
C ALA A 417 23.53 -38.80 4.72
N LEU A 418 23.49 -37.90 5.70
CA LEU A 418 23.88 -38.17 7.09
C LEU A 418 22.84 -39.00 7.86
N GLY A 419 21.56 -38.94 7.46
CA GLY A 419 20.51 -39.82 8.00
C GLY A 419 20.19 -39.64 9.49
N GLU A 420 20.63 -38.55 10.12
CA GLU A 420 20.40 -38.29 11.54
C GLU A 420 18.91 -38.07 11.84
N ARG A 421 18.34 -38.89 12.73
CA ARG A 421 16.94 -38.78 13.17
C ARG A 421 16.72 -37.50 13.99
N GLY A 422 16.38 -36.42 13.33
CA GLY A 422 15.94 -35.17 13.98
C GLY A 422 16.11 -33.91 13.15
N LEU A 423 16.90 -33.93 12.06
CA LEU A 423 17.09 -32.80 11.17
C LEU A 423 16.13 -32.88 9.97
N ASP A 424 15.22 -31.91 9.85
CA ASP A 424 14.40 -31.73 8.65
C ASP A 424 15.26 -31.11 7.53
N PRO A 425 15.41 -31.75 6.36
CA PRO A 425 16.13 -31.18 5.21
C PRO A 425 15.45 -29.95 4.60
N GLY A 426 14.16 -29.72 4.90
CA GLY A 426 13.37 -28.61 4.38
C GLY A 426 12.95 -28.77 2.90
N PRO A 427 12.18 -27.78 2.39
CA PRO A 427 11.61 -27.82 1.05
C PRO A 427 12.68 -27.78 -0.05
N PRO A 428 12.48 -28.46 -1.19
CA PRO A 428 13.40 -28.41 -2.33
C PRO A 428 13.71 -26.98 -2.83
N GLU A 429 14.94 -26.76 -3.29
CA GLU A 429 15.48 -25.52 -3.90
C GLU A 429 14.51 -24.84 -4.90
N ALA A 430 13.74 -25.63 -5.65
CA ALA A 430 12.72 -25.17 -6.60
C ALA A 430 11.59 -24.32 -5.97
N HIS A 431 11.41 -24.33 -4.64
CA HIS A 431 10.47 -23.45 -3.93
C HIS A 431 11.03 -22.04 -3.69
N PHE A 432 12.32 -21.83 -3.95
CA PHE A 432 13.03 -20.56 -3.76
C PHE A 432 13.65 -20.02 -5.05
N GLY A 433 13.68 -20.81 -6.13
CA GLY A 433 14.12 -20.37 -7.44
C GLY A 433 13.12 -19.38 -8.03
N LEU A 434 13.53 -18.13 -8.19
CA LEU A 434 12.81 -17.14 -9.00
C LEU A 434 12.80 -17.65 -10.44
N THR A 435 11.67 -18.11 -10.93
CA THR A 435 11.56 -18.57 -12.32
C THR A 435 11.68 -17.38 -13.28
N ASP A 436 12.25 -17.58 -14.46
CA ASP A 436 12.25 -16.56 -15.52
C ASP A 436 10.81 -16.11 -15.85
N SER A 437 9.83 -16.99 -15.66
CA SER A 437 8.40 -16.68 -15.75
C SER A 437 7.94 -15.68 -14.69
N GLU A 438 8.31 -15.85 -13.41
CA GLU A 438 7.97 -14.89 -12.34
C GLU A 438 8.69 -13.55 -12.54
N LEU A 439 9.96 -13.57 -12.92
CA LEU A 439 10.72 -12.35 -13.19
C LEU A 439 10.19 -11.62 -14.45
N GLN A 440 9.77 -12.35 -15.48
CA GLN A 440 9.04 -11.77 -16.62
C GLN A 440 7.66 -11.26 -16.22
N VAL A 441 6.94 -11.93 -15.32
CA VAL A 441 5.64 -11.46 -14.82
C VAL A 441 5.82 -10.16 -14.03
N GLU A 442 6.84 -10.04 -13.18
CA GLU A 442 7.15 -8.78 -12.48
C GLU A 442 7.58 -7.66 -13.44
N GLN A 443 8.50 -7.93 -14.37
CA GLN A 443 8.90 -6.94 -15.39
C GLN A 443 7.74 -6.57 -16.32
N SER A 444 6.84 -7.50 -16.64
CA SER A 444 5.64 -7.24 -17.44
C SER A 444 4.62 -6.42 -16.67
N ARG A 445 4.43 -6.69 -15.36
CA ARG A 445 3.60 -5.88 -14.45
C ARG A 445 4.16 -4.46 -14.31
N GLU A 446 5.48 -4.30 -14.21
CA GLU A 446 6.13 -2.98 -14.13
C GLU A 446 6.05 -2.23 -15.47
N LEU A 447 6.28 -2.90 -16.61
CA LEU A 447 6.05 -2.34 -17.95
C LEU A 447 4.58 -1.98 -18.19
N GLN A 448 3.64 -2.75 -17.62
CA GLN A 448 2.21 -2.47 -17.73
C GLN A 448 1.81 -1.25 -16.89
N ARG A 449 2.31 -1.12 -15.66
CA ARG A 449 2.18 0.12 -14.87
C ARG A 449 2.74 1.34 -15.60
N LEU A 450 3.95 1.23 -16.17
CA LEU A 450 4.54 2.32 -16.95
C LEU A 450 3.76 2.66 -18.23
N ARG A 451 3.10 1.68 -18.87
CA ARG A 451 2.17 1.92 -19.99
C ARG A 451 0.88 2.58 -19.53
N GLU A 452 0.34 2.18 -18.39
CA GLU A 452 -0.85 2.79 -17.78
C GLU A 452 -0.58 4.24 -17.35
N ASP A 453 0.55 4.52 -16.72
CA ASP A 453 0.99 5.88 -16.37
C ASP A 453 1.23 6.74 -17.61
N LYS A 454 1.87 6.17 -18.65
CA LYS A 454 1.99 6.84 -19.95
C LYS A 454 0.61 7.15 -20.55
N ALA A 455 -0.31 6.18 -20.58
CA ALA A 455 -1.65 6.37 -21.13
C ALA A 455 -2.48 7.38 -20.31
N ARG A 456 -2.29 7.45 -18.98
CA ARG A 456 -2.87 8.46 -18.10
C ARG A 456 -2.32 9.86 -18.41
N LEU A 457 -1.01 10.00 -18.60
CA LEU A 457 -0.39 11.27 -18.99
C LEU A 457 -0.80 11.70 -20.40
N GLU A 458 -0.92 10.76 -21.34
CA GLU A 458 -1.45 11.03 -22.70
C GLU A 458 -2.96 11.34 -22.68
N SER A 459 -3.73 10.75 -21.75
CA SER A 459 -5.11 11.18 -21.50
C SER A 459 -5.13 12.60 -20.97
N GLN A 460 -4.42 12.90 -19.88
CA GLN A 460 -4.35 14.25 -19.31
C GLN A 460 -3.88 15.30 -20.33
N LEU A 461 -3.01 14.93 -21.28
CA LEU A 461 -2.62 15.79 -22.39
C LEU A 461 -3.74 15.96 -23.44
N ARG A 462 -4.45 14.87 -23.80
CA ARG A 462 -5.64 14.94 -24.68
C ARG A 462 -6.78 15.71 -24.02
N ASP A 463 -7.11 15.42 -22.78
CA ASP A 463 -8.11 16.10 -21.95
C ASP A 463 -7.79 17.61 -21.85
N ALA A 464 -6.51 17.99 -21.69
CA ALA A 464 -6.08 19.39 -21.74
C ALA A 464 -6.17 20.02 -23.14
N LEU A 465 -5.97 19.26 -24.21
CA LEU A 465 -6.12 19.73 -25.60
C LEU A 465 -7.60 19.82 -26.02
N GLU A 466 -8.44 18.89 -25.59
CA GLU A 466 -9.89 18.87 -25.78
C GLU A 466 -10.57 19.96 -24.93
N GLN A 467 -10.06 20.26 -23.73
CA GLN A 467 -10.47 21.46 -22.98
C GLN A 467 -10.13 22.76 -23.70
N VAL A 468 -9.05 22.80 -24.49
CA VAL A 468 -8.71 23.95 -25.36
C VAL A 468 -9.56 23.97 -26.64
N GLN A 469 -9.93 22.81 -27.19
CA GLN A 469 -10.75 22.70 -28.41
C GLN A 469 -12.24 22.88 -28.15
N HIS A 470 -12.81 22.40 -27.03
CA HIS A 470 -14.23 22.52 -26.72
C HIS A 470 -14.66 23.93 -26.31
N SER A 471 -13.73 24.83 -26.04
CA SER A 471 -14.04 26.27 -26.05
C SER A 471 -14.50 26.77 -27.45
N THR A 472 -14.30 25.98 -28.52
CA THR A 472 -14.55 26.15 -29.99
C THR A 472 -15.40 27.36 -30.48
N GLU A 473 -16.25 27.36 -31.52
CA GLU A 473 -17.41 26.55 -31.97
C GLU A 473 -18.82 27.00 -31.48
N GLU A 474 -19.18 26.91 -30.20
CA GLU A 474 -20.61 26.97 -29.79
C GLU A 474 -21.15 28.39 -29.49
N ARG A 475 -21.57 29.15 -30.54
CA ARG A 475 -22.84 29.96 -30.61
C ARG A 475 -22.90 30.92 -31.82
N PRO A 476 -24.09 31.47 -32.23
CA PRO A 476 -25.49 31.27 -31.76
C PRO A 476 -26.49 30.92 -32.93
N LEU A 477 -27.80 30.63 -32.77
CA LEU A 477 -28.92 31.51 -32.34
C LEU A 477 -30.29 30.77 -32.13
N MET A 478 -31.00 31.13 -31.05
CA MET A 478 -32.46 31.32 -30.89
C MET A 478 -33.49 30.18 -31.16
N HIS A 479 -34.14 29.67 -30.10
CA HIS A 479 -35.57 30.00 -29.79
C HIS A 479 -35.98 29.59 -28.35
N GLN A 480 -37.21 29.94 -27.95
CA GLN A 480 -37.59 30.31 -26.57
C GLN A 480 -38.53 29.30 -25.87
N LYS A 481 -38.14 28.73 -24.71
CA LYS A 481 -38.92 28.72 -23.43
C LYS A 481 -38.32 27.84 -22.30
N ASN A 482 -37.92 28.55 -21.24
CA ASN A 482 -38.15 28.27 -19.82
C ASN A 482 -37.45 27.08 -19.08
N VAL A 483 -37.01 27.40 -17.85
CA VAL A 483 -36.65 26.53 -16.70
C VAL A 483 -35.22 25.93 -16.62
N ARG A 484 -34.39 26.66 -15.86
CA ARG A 484 -33.29 26.24 -14.95
C ARG A 484 -31.93 25.78 -15.52
N SER A 485 -30.91 26.04 -14.67
CA SER A 485 -29.46 25.75 -14.78
C SER A 485 -28.76 26.30 -16.03
N HIS A 486 -28.06 27.43 -15.87
CA HIS A 486 -27.07 27.91 -16.85
C HIS A 486 -25.64 27.58 -16.41
N PRO A 487 -24.85 26.91 -17.27
CA PRO A 487 -23.41 26.75 -17.11
C PRO A 487 -22.64 27.95 -17.70
N VAL A 488 -21.38 28.12 -17.29
CA VAL A 488 -20.47 29.13 -17.84
C VAL A 488 -19.84 28.61 -19.14
N GLN A 489 -19.97 29.35 -20.23
CA GLN A 489 -19.21 29.11 -21.46
C GLN A 489 -17.85 29.80 -21.40
N SER A 490 -16.80 29.15 -21.88
CA SER A 490 -15.60 29.81 -22.40
C SER A 490 -15.59 29.67 -23.92
N VAL A 491 -15.19 30.74 -24.62
CA VAL A 491 -15.09 30.77 -26.09
C VAL A 491 -13.63 30.74 -26.49
N SER A 492 -13.34 30.04 -27.58
CA SER A 492 -12.00 29.80 -28.10
C SER A 492 -11.35 30.98 -28.79
N PHE A 493 -10.10 30.74 -29.16
CA PHE A 493 -9.39 31.45 -30.20
C PHE A 493 -8.85 30.44 -31.23
N GLN A 494 -9.57 30.20 -32.33
CA GLN A 494 -8.98 29.54 -33.51
C GLN A 494 -8.69 30.57 -34.61
N GLU A 495 -7.51 30.44 -35.20
CA GLU A 495 -6.95 31.43 -36.13
C GLU A 495 -7.76 31.57 -37.42
N SER A 496 -8.61 32.60 -37.48
CA SER A 496 -9.07 33.10 -38.77
C SER A 496 -7.95 33.92 -39.42
N ARG A 497 -7.46 33.44 -40.56
CA ARG A 497 -6.61 34.24 -41.46
C ARG A 497 -7.41 35.39 -42.08
N ASN A 498 -7.64 36.45 -41.33
CA ASN A 498 -7.88 37.78 -41.87
C ASN A 498 -7.56 38.86 -40.84
N SER A 499 -6.73 39.82 -41.24
CA SER A 499 -6.34 40.97 -40.43
C SER A 499 -7.51 41.92 -40.21
N GLY A 500 -8.18 41.81 -39.06
CA GLY A 500 -9.20 42.75 -38.58
C GLY A 500 -8.93 43.09 -37.11
N LYS A 501 -8.88 44.39 -36.78
CA LYS A 501 -8.52 44.87 -35.43
C LYS A 501 -9.61 44.49 -34.42
N ILE A 502 -9.23 43.78 -33.36
CA ILE A 502 -10.08 43.57 -32.17
C ILE A 502 -10.36 44.95 -31.54
N THR A 503 -11.63 45.27 -31.31
CA THR A 503 -12.04 46.54 -30.72
C THR A 503 -11.68 46.62 -29.23
N GLU A 504 -11.49 47.84 -28.73
CA GLU A 504 -11.04 48.11 -27.36
C GLU A 504 -12.02 47.61 -26.29
N ASP A 505 -13.33 47.65 -26.61
CA ASP A 505 -14.40 47.07 -25.79
C ASP A 505 -14.24 45.55 -25.64
N GLY A 506 -13.91 44.83 -26.72
CA GLY A 506 -13.67 43.38 -26.67
C GLY A 506 -12.48 43.01 -25.78
N TRP A 507 -11.44 43.84 -25.76
CA TRP A 507 -10.35 43.70 -24.79
C TRP A 507 -10.78 44.02 -23.35
N SER A 508 -11.77 44.91 -23.15
CA SER A 508 -12.34 45.19 -21.83
C SER A 508 -13.13 43.99 -21.30
N ASP A 509 -13.91 43.33 -22.14
CA ASP A 509 -14.70 42.14 -21.80
C ASP A 509 -13.81 40.93 -21.51
N ILE A 510 -12.78 40.68 -22.33
CA ILE A 510 -11.79 39.61 -22.05
C ILE A 510 -11.12 39.85 -20.70
N ARG A 511 -10.69 41.08 -20.39
CA ARG A 511 -10.09 41.42 -19.08
C ARG A 511 -11.08 41.36 -17.92
N LYS A 512 -12.38 41.44 -18.17
CA LYS A 512 -13.43 41.26 -17.16
C LYS A 512 -13.67 39.78 -16.90
N GLN A 513 -13.90 38.99 -17.95
CA GLN A 513 -14.07 37.54 -17.88
C GLN A 513 -12.86 36.84 -17.25
N LEU A 514 -11.63 37.26 -17.58
CA LEU A 514 -10.43 36.67 -16.98
C LEU A 514 -10.40 36.88 -15.46
N ARG A 515 -10.76 38.08 -14.98
CA ARG A 515 -10.85 38.41 -13.55
C ARG A 515 -11.99 37.66 -12.85
N GLU A 516 -13.16 37.57 -13.48
CA GLU A 516 -14.30 36.81 -12.97
C GLU A 516 -13.98 35.31 -12.87
N PHE A 517 -13.26 34.75 -13.86
CA PHE A 517 -12.75 33.38 -13.81
C PHE A 517 -11.74 33.20 -12.68
N THR A 518 -10.72 34.08 -12.56
CA THR A 518 -9.71 33.96 -11.49
C THR A 518 -10.37 34.05 -10.11
N HIS A 519 -11.32 34.95 -9.92
CA HIS A 519 -12.05 35.12 -8.65
C HIS A 519 -12.95 33.91 -8.35
N SER A 520 -13.67 33.37 -9.34
CA SER A 520 -14.52 32.19 -9.16
C SER A 520 -13.69 30.95 -8.79
N THR A 521 -12.60 30.69 -9.51
CA THR A 521 -11.69 29.57 -9.22
C THR A 521 -11.00 29.75 -7.87
N GLN A 522 -10.62 30.98 -7.50
CA GLN A 522 -10.05 31.26 -6.18
C GLN A 522 -11.06 31.01 -5.07
N GLU A 523 -12.30 31.48 -5.18
CA GLU A 523 -13.34 31.21 -4.16
C GLU A 523 -13.64 29.70 -4.01
N GLU A 524 -13.63 28.94 -5.10
CA GLU A 524 -13.84 27.49 -5.07
C GLU A 524 -12.69 26.79 -4.35
N GLN A 525 -11.43 27.13 -4.67
CA GLN A 525 -10.25 26.63 -3.96
C GLN A 525 -10.23 27.05 -2.48
N GLU A 526 -10.70 28.26 -2.14
CA GLU A 526 -10.83 28.72 -0.75
C GLU A 526 -11.91 27.96 0.02
N ARG A 527 -13.04 27.60 -0.62
CA ARG A 527 -14.07 26.73 -0.05
C ARG A 527 -13.56 25.31 0.17
N GLU A 528 -12.88 24.71 -0.80
CA GLU A 528 -12.25 23.39 -0.64
C GLU A 528 -11.20 23.40 0.47
N ARG A 529 -10.33 24.42 0.51
CA ARG A 529 -9.35 24.60 1.58
C ARG A 529 -10.01 24.72 2.95
N ALA A 530 -11.12 25.45 3.08
CA ALA A 530 -11.86 25.54 4.34
C ALA A 530 -12.48 24.20 4.75
N GLN A 531 -13.03 23.42 3.82
CA GLN A 531 -13.56 22.07 4.08
C GLN A 531 -12.47 21.07 4.48
N LEU A 532 -11.29 21.15 3.84
CA LEU A 532 -10.14 20.31 4.20
C LEU A 532 -9.60 20.67 5.59
N ILE A 533 -9.57 21.97 5.95
CA ILE A 533 -9.18 22.42 7.29
C ILE A 533 -10.15 21.90 8.35
N THR A 534 -11.48 22.05 8.17
CA THR A 534 -12.44 21.55 9.17
C THR A 534 -12.43 20.02 9.30
N ARG A 535 -12.20 19.29 8.20
CA ARG A 535 -12.00 17.85 8.25
C ARG A 535 -10.70 17.46 8.96
N ALA A 536 -9.62 18.23 8.78
CA ALA A 536 -8.36 18.01 9.47
C ALA A 536 -8.49 18.26 10.98
N THR A 537 -9.12 19.36 11.40
CA THR A 537 -9.30 19.66 12.83
C THR A 537 -10.15 18.60 13.54
N VAL A 538 -11.22 18.10 12.91
CA VAL A 538 -12.02 16.99 13.48
C VAL A 538 -11.20 15.69 13.60
N ALA A 539 -10.30 15.42 12.65
CA ALA A 539 -9.41 14.26 12.73
C ALA A 539 -8.33 14.42 13.82
N GLU A 540 -7.83 15.64 14.04
CA GLU A 540 -6.92 15.98 15.14
C GLU A 540 -7.61 15.83 16.51
N GLU A 541 -8.85 16.31 16.65
CA GLU A 541 -9.66 16.12 17.87
C GLU A 541 -9.90 14.63 18.17
N GLN A 542 -10.27 13.83 17.17
CA GLN A 542 -10.43 12.38 17.32
C GLN A 542 -9.11 11.68 17.72
N ALA A 543 -7.97 12.11 17.17
CA ALA A 543 -6.67 11.58 17.55
C ALA A 543 -6.32 11.94 19.00
N LEU A 544 -6.64 13.16 19.45
CA LEU A 544 -6.49 13.58 20.84
C LEU A 544 -7.41 12.78 21.78
N GLU A 545 -8.67 12.55 21.44
CA GLU A 545 -9.59 11.71 22.23
C GLU A 545 -9.06 10.29 22.41
N LEU A 546 -8.55 9.67 21.33
CA LEU A 546 -7.94 8.34 21.37
C LEU A 546 -6.66 8.33 22.21
N GLN A 547 -5.80 9.35 22.10
CA GLN A 547 -4.61 9.48 22.93
C GLN A 547 -4.97 9.64 24.42
N ASP A 548 -5.95 10.49 24.73
CA ASP A 548 -6.41 10.77 26.10
C ASP A 548 -7.13 9.54 26.71
N TYR A 549 -7.82 8.73 25.89
CA TYR A 549 -8.30 7.40 26.27
C TYR A 549 -7.14 6.46 26.61
N VAL A 550 -6.12 6.36 25.73
CA VAL A 550 -4.93 5.54 25.98
C VAL A 550 -4.24 5.97 27.27
N ASP A 551 -3.98 7.26 27.50
CA ASP A 551 -3.28 7.73 28.70
C ASP A 551 -4.07 7.45 29.99
N LYS A 552 -5.39 7.69 29.98
CA LYS A 552 -6.29 7.35 31.12
C LYS A 552 -6.33 5.85 31.41
N HIS A 553 -6.39 5.01 30.38
CA HIS A 553 -6.55 3.57 30.53
C HIS A 553 -5.23 2.83 30.76
N LEU A 554 -4.13 3.26 30.14
CA LEU A 554 -2.80 2.64 30.25
C LEU A 554 -2.23 2.80 31.68
N GLY A 555 -2.52 3.92 32.35
CA GLY A 555 -2.25 4.08 33.79
C GLY A 555 -3.02 3.07 34.65
N ARG A 556 -4.33 2.92 34.40
CA ARG A 556 -5.20 1.96 35.10
C ARG A 556 -4.77 0.51 34.85
N TYR A 557 -4.48 0.13 33.61
CA TYR A 557 -3.99 -1.20 33.27
C TYR A 557 -2.62 -1.49 33.90
N LYS A 558 -1.69 -0.53 33.95
CA LYS A 558 -0.42 -0.68 34.67
C LYS A 558 -0.64 -0.90 36.18
N GLN A 559 -1.58 -0.17 36.78
CA GLN A 559 -1.95 -0.34 38.18
C GLN A 559 -2.61 -1.71 38.43
N GLU A 560 -3.53 -2.15 37.58
CA GLU A 560 -4.20 -3.44 37.73
C GLU A 560 -3.26 -4.61 37.47
N VAL A 561 -2.40 -4.55 36.45
CA VAL A 561 -1.29 -5.51 36.25
C VAL A 561 -0.38 -5.55 37.48
N THR A 562 -0.13 -4.41 38.14
CA THR A 562 0.64 -4.38 39.39
C THR A 562 -0.15 -4.94 40.57
N ARG A 563 -1.47 -4.73 40.63
CA ARG A 563 -2.38 -5.28 41.66
C ARG A 563 -2.48 -6.80 41.54
N LEU A 564 -2.72 -7.31 40.34
CA LEU A 564 -2.73 -8.74 40.00
C LEU A 564 -1.37 -9.39 40.29
N ARG A 565 -0.25 -8.74 39.93
CA ARG A 565 1.10 -9.22 40.30
C ARG A 565 1.36 -9.21 41.81
N ARG A 566 0.74 -8.32 42.59
CA ARG A 566 0.79 -8.35 44.06
C ARG A 566 -0.08 -9.46 44.61
N LEU A 567 -1.30 -9.64 44.10
CA LEU A 567 -2.21 -10.72 44.48
C LEU A 567 -1.56 -12.09 44.25
N LEU A 568 -1.00 -12.31 43.06
CA LEU A 568 -0.19 -13.49 42.74
C LEU A 568 1.04 -13.66 43.66
N ARG A 569 1.63 -12.57 44.16
CA ARG A 569 2.72 -12.60 45.17
C ARG A 569 2.24 -12.77 46.62
N THR A 570 0.96 -12.61 46.91
CA THR A 570 0.37 -12.92 48.23
C THR A 570 -0.23 -14.32 48.27
N GLU A 571 -0.73 -14.81 47.14
CA GLU A 571 -1.16 -16.21 46.95
C GLU A 571 0.04 -17.16 46.84
N ALA A 572 1.11 -16.76 46.13
CA ALA A 572 2.43 -17.38 46.26
C ALA A 572 3.12 -16.88 47.54
N GLY A 573 2.64 -17.38 48.68
CA GLY A 573 2.93 -16.83 50.01
C GLY A 573 4.41 -16.85 50.45
N ARG A 574 4.69 -16.00 51.44
CA ARG A 574 5.85 -16.01 52.38
C ARG A 574 6.96 -17.01 52.07
N ALA A 575 7.84 -16.69 51.12
CA ALA A 575 9.10 -17.39 50.92
C ALA A 575 10.27 -16.39 50.85
N HIS A 576 11.04 -16.37 51.94
CA HIS A 576 12.47 -16.05 52.02
C HIS A 576 13.02 -14.80 51.29
N SER A 577 13.33 -13.79 52.12
CA SER A 577 14.41 -12.80 51.99
C SER A 577 15.36 -12.93 50.79
N ALA A 578 15.32 -11.93 49.91
CA ALA A 578 16.47 -11.48 49.12
C ALA A 578 16.36 -9.97 48.82
N GLN A 579 17.46 -9.25 48.99
CA GLN A 579 17.52 -7.79 48.85
C GLN A 579 17.37 -7.34 47.38
N THR A 580 16.74 -6.18 47.17
CA THR A 580 16.95 -5.35 45.98
C THR A 580 17.20 -3.90 46.40
N PRO A 581 18.26 -3.23 45.93
CA PRO A 581 18.62 -1.88 46.36
C PRO A 581 17.69 -0.81 45.77
N GLU A 582 17.58 0.33 46.46
CA GLU A 582 16.83 1.50 45.99
C GLU A 582 17.37 2.06 44.66
N PRO A 583 16.49 2.46 43.72
CA PRO A 583 16.85 3.41 42.68
C PRO A 583 16.77 4.84 43.25
N ARG A 584 17.93 5.51 43.37
CA ARG A 584 18.02 6.92 43.78
C ARG A 584 17.12 7.80 42.90
N ALA A 585 16.36 8.70 43.54
CA ALA A 585 15.54 9.69 42.87
C ALA A 585 16.40 10.63 41.99
N LEU A 586 16.21 10.58 40.67
CA LEU A 586 16.79 11.53 39.74
C LEU A 586 16.12 12.90 39.93
N ARG A 587 16.96 13.93 40.16
CA ARG A 587 16.50 15.32 40.34
C ARG A 587 15.72 15.80 39.10
N ARG A 588 14.52 16.35 39.32
CA ARG A 588 13.85 17.22 38.34
C ARG A 588 14.80 18.35 37.94
N SER A 589 15.25 18.36 36.68
CA SER A 589 15.87 19.56 36.09
C SER A 589 14.78 20.59 35.85
N LYS A 590 14.84 21.73 36.54
CA LYS A 590 14.07 22.92 36.15
C LYS A 590 14.55 23.36 34.77
N LYS A 591 13.66 23.43 33.77
CA LYS A 591 13.87 24.27 32.59
C LYS A 591 12.91 25.46 32.69
N THR A 592 13.49 26.63 32.56
CA THR A 592 12.81 27.93 32.51
C THR A 592 12.07 28.09 31.18
N PRO A 593 10.94 28.83 31.14
CA PRO A 593 10.41 29.32 29.88
C PRO A 593 11.28 30.48 29.38
N SER A 594 11.54 30.52 28.08
CA SER A 594 12.11 31.68 27.40
C SER A 594 11.16 32.08 26.28
N TYR A 595 10.72 33.33 26.36
CA TYR A 595 9.97 34.06 25.33
C TYR A 595 10.75 34.14 23.99
N GLU A 596 10.01 34.34 22.90
CA GLU A 596 10.29 35.11 21.65
C GLU A 596 11.75 35.10 21.09
N ILE A 597 11.98 34.92 19.79
CA ILE A 597 11.25 35.38 18.58
C ILE A 597 11.14 34.25 17.55
#